data_AF-A0A662V0J8-F1
#
_entry.id   AF-A0A662V0J8-F1
#
_cell.length_a   1.000
_cell.length_b   1.000
_cell.length_c   1.000
_cell.angle_alpha   90.00
_cell.angle_beta   90.00
_cell.angle_gamma   90.00
#
_symmetry.space_group_name_H-M   'P 1'
#
loop_
_entity.id
_entity.type
_entity.pdbx_description
1 polymer ?
#
loop_
_entity_poly.entity_id
_entity_poly.type
_entity_poly.pdbx_seq_one_letter_code
_entity_poly.pdbx_strand_id
1 'polypeptide(L)'
;PIGVYLAGFSARTRPSEGILDELYARCVAVAMGDEPVAVIASLDLLEVDEGLVKRIRRAVARRAPVDEQNVVVSATHTHSGPRPGFSPWYVEYLVESVAGCAACAYRRLEDVEKVVFARSLAPELVYNRRDPRRGVIDPEVTVLTLVRRSGSLRVVSFAAHPVVLGPRSALISADYPGALLRSLEEAGHGTPGVFLTGCAGNINPLTPSTRLDDPYDRSRGTPEEVEWYGRALALEVLKAEGVWAAEPSISEPRMLCREVRLRTRTEEWAAFMEEQRDALANAPPHLRWLADQVLRAHERVSQGYVEARICVLVLGEAGLVFLPSEPFVELQLAIKKQAPLRHLVVAGYTNSYIGYLPTQEELMRGGYEASIPFSVIEPGESERLVDLALELLSEVQ
;
A
#
# COMPACT_ATOMS: atom_id res chain seq x y z
N PRO A 1 -6.49 -18.20 -8.01
CA PRO A 1 -6.76 -19.65 -8.23
C PRO A 1 -5.92 -20.48 -7.25
N ILE A 2 -6.43 -21.61 -6.77
CA ILE A 2 -5.63 -22.57 -5.98
C ILE A 2 -4.59 -23.23 -6.90
N GLY A 3 -3.41 -23.56 -6.38
CA GLY A 3 -2.34 -24.21 -7.14
C GLY A 3 -1.33 -23.25 -7.77
N VAL A 4 -1.36 -21.96 -7.43
CA VAL A 4 -0.38 -20.97 -7.91
C VAL A 4 0.52 -20.48 -6.78
N TYR A 5 1.75 -20.06 -7.12
CA TYR A 5 2.63 -19.47 -6.12
C TYR A 5 2.12 -18.10 -5.66
N LEU A 6 2.15 -17.90 -4.35
CA LEU A 6 1.86 -16.62 -3.70
C LEU A 6 3.12 -15.75 -3.69
N ALA A 7 2.96 -14.45 -3.83
CA ALA A 7 4.09 -13.52 -3.91
C ALA A 7 4.57 -13.08 -2.50
N GLY A 8 5.81 -12.59 -2.39
CA GLY A 8 6.32 -11.88 -1.21
C GLY A 8 7.36 -12.64 -0.40
N PHE A 9 7.11 -13.91 -0.05
CA PHE A 9 8.07 -14.71 0.72
C PHE A 9 8.92 -15.64 -0.14
N SER A 10 10.23 -15.36 -0.24
CA SER A 10 11.21 -16.27 -0.85
C SER A 10 11.27 -17.64 -0.15
N ALA A 11 10.97 -17.69 1.15
CA ALA A 11 10.95 -18.92 1.94
C ALA A 11 9.71 -19.81 1.69
N ARG A 12 8.69 -19.33 0.96
CA ARG A 12 7.51 -20.13 0.63
C ARG A 12 7.78 -20.94 -0.64
N THR A 13 8.00 -22.24 -0.48
CA THR A 13 8.44 -23.13 -1.57
C THR A 13 7.33 -23.92 -2.24
N ARG A 14 6.09 -23.78 -1.79
CA ARG A 14 4.92 -24.53 -2.27
C ARG A 14 3.82 -23.60 -2.81
N PRO A 15 3.02 -24.05 -3.80
CA PRO A 15 1.89 -23.28 -4.32
C PRO A 15 0.76 -23.18 -3.27
N SER A 16 -0.22 -22.32 -3.55
CA SER A 16 -1.42 -22.21 -2.74
C SER A 16 -2.25 -23.49 -2.73
N GLU A 17 -2.80 -23.83 -1.57
CA GLU A 17 -3.59 -25.05 -1.33
C GLU A 17 -5.04 -24.77 -0.94
N GLY A 18 -5.35 -23.53 -0.58
CA GLY A 18 -6.67 -23.13 -0.15
C GLY A 18 -6.86 -21.62 -0.17
N ILE A 19 -8.05 -21.19 0.19
CA ILE A 19 -8.45 -19.79 0.34
C ILE A 19 -8.91 -19.64 1.78
N LEU A 20 -8.24 -18.79 2.56
CA LEU A 20 -8.69 -18.42 3.90
C LEU A 20 -9.83 -17.40 3.79
N ASP A 21 -9.62 -16.38 2.96
CA ASP A 21 -10.58 -15.31 2.70
C ASP A 21 -10.40 -14.73 1.29
N GLU A 22 -11.47 -14.13 0.77
CA GLU A 22 -11.48 -13.54 -0.58
C GLU A 22 -10.58 -12.31 -0.68
N LEU A 23 -10.03 -12.09 -1.87
CA LEU A 23 -9.28 -10.89 -2.22
C LEU A 23 -10.20 -9.91 -2.95
N TYR A 24 -10.14 -8.63 -2.61
CA TYR A 24 -10.98 -7.61 -3.19
C TYR A 24 -10.20 -6.53 -3.95
N ALA A 25 -10.87 -5.96 -4.94
CA ALA A 25 -10.57 -4.61 -5.43
C ALA A 25 -11.62 -3.68 -4.85
N ARG A 26 -11.18 -2.64 -4.12
CA ARG A 26 -12.07 -1.68 -3.44
C ARG A 26 -11.81 -0.29 -4.01
N CYS A 27 -12.84 0.28 -4.63
CA CYS A 27 -12.74 1.58 -5.30
C CYS A 27 -13.56 2.65 -4.60
N VAL A 28 -12.97 3.84 -4.40
CA VAL A 28 -13.66 5.08 -4.02
C VAL A 28 -13.63 6.01 -5.22
N ALA A 29 -14.80 6.52 -5.62
CA ALA A 29 -14.92 7.58 -6.60
C ALA A 29 -15.25 8.89 -5.88
N VAL A 30 -14.62 9.98 -6.30
CA VAL A 30 -14.82 11.33 -5.75
C VAL A 30 -15.22 12.25 -6.88
N ALA A 31 -16.25 13.06 -6.66
CA ALA A 31 -16.76 14.06 -7.57
C ALA A 31 -17.23 15.31 -6.79
N MET A 32 -17.27 16.46 -7.46
CA MET A 32 -17.84 17.70 -6.95
C MET A 32 -19.05 18.06 -7.81
N GLY A 33 -20.26 17.83 -7.28
CA GLY A 33 -21.46 17.83 -8.12
C GLY A 33 -21.32 16.83 -9.27
N ASP A 34 -21.45 17.31 -10.50
CA ASP A 34 -21.28 16.48 -11.71
C ASP A 34 -19.81 16.36 -12.18
N GLU A 35 -18.88 17.10 -11.58
CA GLU A 35 -17.48 17.13 -11.99
C GLU A 35 -16.69 15.96 -11.37
N PRO A 36 -16.16 15.03 -12.19
CA PRO A 36 -15.34 13.91 -11.72
C PRO A 36 -13.98 14.40 -11.21
N VAL A 37 -13.58 13.96 -10.02
CA VAL A 37 -12.31 14.40 -9.41
C VAL A 37 -11.28 13.29 -9.42
N ALA A 38 -11.57 12.15 -8.80
CA ALA A 38 -10.60 11.07 -8.64
C ALA A 38 -11.25 9.69 -8.48
N VAL A 39 -10.46 8.65 -8.76
CA VAL A 39 -10.75 7.28 -8.35
C VAL A 39 -9.55 6.71 -7.61
N ILE A 40 -9.77 6.17 -6.41
CA ILE A 40 -8.76 5.45 -5.63
C ILE A 40 -9.15 3.97 -5.63
N ALA A 41 -8.27 3.11 -6.12
CA ALA A 41 -8.44 1.66 -6.09
C ALA A 41 -7.42 1.03 -5.14
N SER A 42 -7.86 0.38 -4.06
CA SER A 42 -7.02 -0.46 -3.20
C SER A 42 -7.23 -1.93 -3.53
N LEU A 43 -6.15 -2.65 -3.76
CA LEU A 43 -6.15 -4.03 -4.26
C LEU A 43 -5.47 -4.96 -3.25
N ASP A 44 -6.09 -6.08 -2.95
CA ASP A 44 -5.49 -7.14 -2.14
C ASP A 44 -4.42 -7.92 -2.93
N LEU A 45 -3.29 -7.25 -3.15
CA LEU A 45 -2.13 -7.71 -3.89
C LEU A 45 -0.84 -7.40 -3.10
N LEU A 46 0.26 -8.07 -3.45
CA LEU A 46 1.58 -7.70 -2.95
C LEU A 46 1.99 -6.31 -3.44
N GLU A 47 1.82 -6.04 -4.72
CA GLU A 47 2.34 -4.83 -5.35
C GLU A 47 1.55 -4.52 -6.61
N VAL A 48 1.70 -3.28 -7.09
CA VAL A 48 1.22 -2.84 -8.40
C VAL A 48 2.36 -2.20 -9.16
N ASP A 49 2.89 -2.93 -10.15
CA ASP A 49 3.94 -2.38 -11.01
C ASP A 49 3.39 -1.35 -12.00
N GLU A 50 4.29 -0.55 -12.56
CA GLU A 50 3.97 0.54 -13.48
C GLU A 50 3.16 0.08 -14.70
N GLY A 51 3.45 -1.12 -15.23
CA GLY A 51 2.77 -1.68 -16.38
C GLY A 51 1.33 -2.04 -16.06
N LEU A 52 1.10 -2.70 -14.93
CA LEU A 52 -0.25 -3.00 -14.43
C LEU A 52 -1.03 -1.72 -14.14
N VAL A 53 -0.41 -0.75 -13.47
CA VAL A 53 -1.05 0.54 -13.13
C VAL A 53 -1.49 1.28 -14.39
N LYS A 54 -0.63 1.41 -15.40
CA LYS A 54 -0.98 2.05 -16.68
C LYS A 54 -2.19 1.37 -17.34
N ARG A 55 -2.25 0.04 -17.31
CA ARG A 55 -3.39 -0.71 -17.87
C ARG A 55 -4.68 -0.49 -17.07
N ILE A 56 -4.60 -0.50 -15.74
CA ILE A 56 -5.74 -0.24 -14.86
C ILE A 56 -6.27 1.17 -15.08
N ARG A 57 -5.41 2.20 -15.04
CA ARG A 57 -5.83 3.61 -15.20
C ARG A 57 -6.55 3.83 -16.53
N ARG A 58 -6.02 3.30 -17.64
CA ARG A 58 -6.66 3.33 -18.96
C ARG A 58 -8.00 2.60 -18.99
N ALA A 59 -8.09 1.45 -18.34
CA ALA A 59 -9.33 0.68 -18.29
C ALA A 59 -10.41 1.38 -17.45
N VAL A 60 -10.02 1.99 -16.32
CA VAL A 60 -10.90 2.78 -15.46
C VAL A 60 -11.42 4.02 -16.20
N ALA A 61 -10.55 4.81 -16.83
CA ALA A 61 -10.93 6.02 -17.56
C ALA A 61 -11.88 5.75 -18.76
N ARG A 62 -11.88 4.52 -19.29
CA ARG A 62 -12.85 4.09 -20.33
C ARG A 62 -14.23 3.74 -19.79
N ARG A 63 -14.37 3.50 -18.48
CA ARG A 63 -15.60 2.96 -17.85
C ARG A 63 -16.21 3.87 -16.78
N ALA A 64 -15.42 4.75 -16.20
CA ALA A 64 -15.84 5.84 -15.35
C ALA A 64 -15.35 7.14 -15.99
N PRO A 65 -16.13 8.23 -15.94
CA PRO A 65 -15.76 9.50 -16.56
C PRO A 65 -14.71 10.20 -15.69
N VAL A 66 -13.56 9.58 -15.43
CA VAL A 66 -12.45 10.17 -14.66
C VAL A 66 -11.22 10.22 -15.55
N ASP A 67 -10.44 11.28 -15.46
CA ASP A 67 -9.19 11.36 -16.18
C ASP A 67 -8.22 10.25 -15.75
N GLU A 68 -7.51 9.66 -16.70
CA GLU A 68 -6.48 8.64 -16.43
C GLU A 68 -5.45 9.13 -15.40
N GLN A 69 -5.17 10.44 -15.37
CA GLN A 69 -4.25 11.05 -14.41
C GLN A 69 -4.78 11.07 -12.97
N ASN A 70 -6.09 11.05 -12.75
CA ASN A 70 -6.70 11.11 -11.43
C ASN A 70 -7.12 9.74 -10.89
N VAL A 71 -6.65 8.66 -11.51
CA VAL A 71 -6.80 7.29 -11.02
C VAL A 71 -5.55 6.88 -10.23
N VAL A 72 -5.74 6.61 -8.93
CA VAL A 72 -4.74 6.05 -8.03
C VAL A 72 -4.98 4.56 -7.87
N VAL A 73 -3.89 3.79 -7.90
CA VAL A 73 -3.92 2.34 -7.66
C VAL A 73 -2.97 2.03 -6.52
N SER A 74 -3.47 1.38 -5.47
CA SER A 74 -2.72 0.99 -4.27
C SER A 74 -2.83 -0.52 -4.07
N ALA A 75 -1.77 -1.12 -3.54
CA ALA A 75 -1.78 -2.49 -3.05
C ALA A 75 -1.83 -2.48 -1.52
N THR A 76 -2.61 -3.38 -0.91
CA THR A 76 -2.54 -3.59 0.55
C THR A 76 -1.20 -4.17 0.97
N HIS A 77 -0.43 -4.75 0.04
CA HIS A 77 0.83 -5.43 0.29
C HIS A 77 0.65 -6.77 1.03
N THR A 78 -0.46 -7.48 0.79
CA THR A 78 -0.60 -8.86 1.28
C THR A 78 0.43 -9.79 0.65
N HIS A 79 1.19 -10.49 1.51
CA HIS A 79 2.11 -11.57 1.11
C HIS A 79 1.38 -12.89 0.91
N SER A 80 0.05 -12.90 0.94
CA SER A 80 -0.79 -14.11 0.80
C SER A 80 -1.67 -14.07 -0.45
N GLY A 81 -1.36 -13.20 -1.42
CA GLY A 81 -2.05 -13.12 -2.71
C GLY A 81 -1.29 -13.81 -3.87
N PRO A 82 -1.99 -14.29 -4.91
CA PRO A 82 -1.36 -14.67 -6.17
C PRO A 82 -0.62 -13.48 -6.80
N ARG A 83 0.56 -13.72 -7.38
CA ARG A 83 1.30 -12.68 -8.11
C ARG A 83 0.46 -12.12 -9.27
N PRO A 84 0.28 -10.79 -9.43
CA PRO A 84 -0.50 -10.22 -10.54
C PRO A 84 -0.08 -10.73 -11.93
N GLY A 85 1.22 -10.93 -12.15
CA GLY A 85 1.78 -11.38 -13.43
C GLY A 85 1.97 -12.89 -13.60
N PHE A 86 1.37 -13.77 -12.79
CA PHE A 86 1.59 -15.23 -12.96
C PHE A 86 1.02 -15.79 -14.27
N SER A 87 0.01 -15.13 -14.87
CA SER A 87 -0.53 -15.49 -16.18
C SER A 87 -1.14 -14.28 -16.89
N PRO A 88 -1.12 -14.22 -18.24
CA PRO A 88 -1.77 -13.13 -18.99
C PRO A 88 -3.27 -12.99 -18.69
N TRP A 89 -3.98 -14.12 -18.54
CA TRP A 89 -5.40 -14.12 -18.19
C TRP A 89 -5.66 -13.44 -16.84
N TYR A 90 -4.84 -13.71 -15.83
CA TYR A 90 -5.05 -13.11 -14.50
C TYR A 90 -4.83 -11.60 -14.53
N VAL A 91 -3.86 -11.11 -15.31
CA VAL A 91 -3.65 -9.67 -15.51
C VAL A 91 -4.88 -9.02 -16.16
N GLU A 92 -5.43 -9.61 -17.22
CA GLU A 92 -6.66 -9.08 -17.84
C GLU A 92 -7.85 -9.11 -16.86
N TYR A 93 -8.03 -10.23 -16.15
CA TYR A 93 -9.08 -10.36 -15.14
C TYR A 93 -8.96 -9.28 -14.07
N LEU A 94 -7.76 -9.00 -13.55
CA LEU A 94 -7.53 -7.93 -12.58
C LEU A 94 -7.88 -6.56 -13.17
N VAL A 95 -7.35 -6.22 -14.34
CA VAL A 95 -7.59 -4.92 -15.00
C VAL A 95 -9.09 -4.67 -15.21
N GLU A 96 -9.81 -5.67 -15.72
CA GLU A 96 -11.22 -5.57 -16.00
C GLU A 96 -12.08 -5.53 -14.73
N SER A 97 -11.70 -6.29 -13.69
CA SER A 97 -12.38 -6.28 -12.40
C SER A 97 -12.24 -4.94 -11.69
N VAL A 98 -11.04 -4.33 -11.70
CA VAL A 98 -10.81 -3.01 -11.11
C VAL A 98 -11.58 -1.93 -11.86
N ALA A 99 -11.56 -1.97 -13.21
CA ALA A 99 -12.30 -1.01 -14.01
C ALA A 99 -13.83 -1.15 -13.83
N GLY A 100 -14.34 -2.37 -13.69
CA GLY A 100 -15.74 -2.64 -13.34
C GLY A 100 -16.09 -2.12 -11.95
N CYS A 101 -15.24 -2.35 -10.96
CA CYS A 101 -15.40 -1.86 -9.59
C CYS A 101 -15.43 -0.32 -9.55
N ALA A 102 -14.49 0.35 -10.23
CA ALA A 102 -14.45 1.80 -10.34
C ALA A 102 -15.72 2.37 -11.01
N ALA A 103 -16.21 1.74 -12.07
CA ALA A 103 -17.44 2.14 -12.73
C ALA A 103 -18.67 1.97 -11.82
N CYS A 104 -18.70 0.92 -11.00
CA CYS A 104 -19.73 0.72 -9.98
C CYS A 104 -19.65 1.76 -8.87
N ALA A 105 -18.44 2.13 -8.41
CA ALA A 105 -18.25 3.19 -7.42
C ALA A 105 -18.75 4.54 -7.96
N TYR A 106 -18.40 4.88 -9.20
CA TYR A 106 -18.84 6.12 -9.85
C TYR A 106 -20.37 6.19 -10.02
N ARG A 107 -21.02 5.09 -10.46
CA ARG A 107 -22.48 5.04 -10.59
C ARG A 107 -23.24 5.08 -9.25
N ARG A 108 -22.53 4.95 -8.13
CA ARG A 108 -23.07 4.98 -6.76
C ARG A 108 -22.55 6.20 -5.99
N LEU A 109 -22.14 7.25 -6.70
CA LEU A 109 -21.87 8.54 -6.09
C LEU A 109 -23.10 9.00 -5.30
N GLU A 110 -22.84 9.59 -4.15
CA GLU A 110 -23.84 10.06 -3.20
C GLU A 110 -23.22 11.22 -2.43
N ASP A 111 -24.06 12.20 -2.09
CA ASP A 111 -23.63 13.36 -1.32
C ASP A 111 -23.04 12.95 0.04
N VAL A 112 -21.92 13.58 0.37
CA VAL A 112 -21.28 13.44 1.67
C VAL A 112 -21.88 14.49 2.61
N GLU A 113 -22.57 14.04 3.65
CA GLU A 113 -23.19 14.91 4.65
C GLU A 113 -22.13 15.55 5.55
N LYS A 114 -21.10 14.77 5.92
CA LYS A 114 -19.94 15.26 6.65
C LYS A 114 -18.73 14.36 6.47
N VAL A 115 -17.55 14.94 6.68
CA VAL A 115 -16.29 14.21 6.79
C VAL A 115 -15.92 14.12 8.26
N VAL A 116 -15.53 12.93 8.70
CA VAL A 116 -14.99 12.68 10.03
C VAL A 116 -13.55 12.22 9.86
N PHE A 117 -12.63 12.80 10.63
CA PHE A 117 -11.25 12.34 10.72
C PHE A 117 -10.95 11.94 12.15
N ALA A 118 -10.47 10.72 12.35
CA ALA A 118 -10.08 10.23 13.65
C ALA A 118 -8.77 9.46 13.60
N ARG A 119 -8.11 9.39 14.75
CA ARG A 119 -6.85 8.65 14.93
C ARG A 119 -6.77 8.03 16.30
N SER A 120 -6.13 6.88 16.40
CA SER A 120 -5.77 6.23 17.66
C SER A 120 -4.35 5.69 17.58
N LEU A 121 -3.73 5.45 18.74
CA LEU A 121 -2.41 4.83 18.83
C LEU A 121 -2.53 3.36 19.20
N ALA A 122 -1.89 2.50 18.41
CA ALA A 122 -1.80 1.06 18.61
C ALA A 122 -0.33 0.57 18.68
N PRO A 123 0.46 1.06 19.66
CA PRO A 123 1.89 0.73 19.74
C PRO A 123 2.16 -0.76 20.00
N GLU A 124 1.19 -1.47 20.60
CA GLU A 124 1.27 -2.92 20.86
C GLU A 124 1.06 -3.78 19.60
N LEU A 125 0.76 -3.16 18.46
CA LEU A 125 0.52 -3.87 17.19
C LEU A 125 1.65 -3.72 16.19
N VAL A 126 2.67 -2.91 16.43
CA VAL A 126 3.76 -2.68 15.47
C VAL A 126 5.12 -2.64 16.11
N TYR A 127 6.13 -3.02 15.34
CA TYR A 127 7.53 -2.82 15.71
C TYR A 127 8.38 -2.59 14.46
N ASN A 128 9.48 -1.87 14.64
CA ASN A 128 10.47 -1.68 13.59
C ASN A 128 11.34 -2.93 13.47
N ARG A 129 11.31 -3.63 12.33
CA ARG A 129 12.04 -4.90 12.19
C ARG A 129 13.57 -4.74 12.10
N ARG A 130 14.06 -3.51 11.87
CA ARG A 130 15.50 -3.17 11.83
C ARG A 130 16.07 -2.81 13.21
N ASP A 131 15.21 -2.36 14.13
CA ASP A 131 15.50 -2.25 15.56
C ASP A 131 14.22 -2.53 16.39
N PRO A 132 13.95 -3.80 16.73
CA PRO A 132 12.66 -4.21 17.29
C PRO A 132 12.31 -3.64 18.66
N ARG A 133 13.27 -3.03 19.36
CA ARG A 133 13.08 -2.51 20.72
C ARG A 133 13.12 -0.99 20.80
N ARG A 134 13.77 -0.32 19.84
CA ARG A 134 14.02 1.13 19.89
C ARG A 134 13.83 1.84 18.56
N GLY A 135 13.60 1.10 17.48
CA GLY A 135 13.43 1.68 16.16
C GLY A 135 12.18 2.55 16.07
N VAL A 136 12.22 3.49 15.13
CA VAL A 136 11.12 4.42 14.88
C VAL A 136 9.89 3.63 14.43
N ILE A 137 8.73 3.97 14.97
CA ILE A 137 7.43 3.43 14.59
C ILE A 137 6.43 4.58 14.39
N ASP A 138 5.43 4.36 13.56
CA ASP A 138 4.19 5.14 13.56
C ASP A 138 3.05 4.21 14.00
N PRO A 139 2.66 4.24 15.29
CA PRO A 139 1.59 3.40 15.81
C PRO A 139 0.20 3.99 15.53
N GLU A 140 0.10 5.10 14.80
CA GLU A 140 -1.18 5.75 14.53
C GLU A 140 -1.99 4.95 13.50
N VAL A 141 -3.17 4.48 13.90
CA VAL A 141 -4.22 4.11 12.95
C VAL A 141 -5.05 5.35 12.64
N THR A 142 -5.15 5.68 11.36
CA THR A 142 -5.86 6.86 10.86
C THR A 142 -7.10 6.42 10.11
N VAL A 143 -8.22 7.10 10.34
CA VAL A 143 -9.46 6.89 9.59
C VAL A 143 -10.04 8.22 9.10
N LEU A 144 -10.33 8.27 7.80
CA LEU A 144 -11.12 9.32 7.15
C LEU A 144 -12.46 8.71 6.75
N THR A 145 -13.54 9.21 7.32
CA THR A 145 -14.89 8.68 7.13
C THR A 145 -15.76 9.68 6.38
N LEU A 146 -16.27 9.26 5.23
CA LEU A 146 -17.26 9.99 4.45
C LEU A 146 -18.65 9.51 4.89
N VAL A 147 -19.36 10.35 5.64
CA VAL A 147 -20.71 10.05 6.11
C VAL A 147 -21.69 10.38 5.00
N ARG A 148 -22.48 9.39 4.59
CA ARG A 148 -23.51 9.51 3.55
C ARG A 148 -24.81 8.94 4.08
N ARG A 149 -25.93 9.21 3.38
CA ARG A 149 -27.23 8.66 3.75
C ARG A 149 -27.28 7.13 3.66
N SER A 150 -26.57 6.51 2.70
CA SER A 150 -26.41 5.04 2.63
C SER A 150 -25.48 4.45 3.70
N GLY A 151 -24.84 5.32 4.49
CA GLY A 151 -23.92 4.97 5.58
C GLY A 151 -22.49 5.44 5.33
N SER A 152 -21.61 5.09 6.26
CA SER A 152 -20.25 5.64 6.36
C SER A 152 -19.23 4.85 5.54
N LEU A 153 -18.61 5.48 4.54
CA LEU A 153 -17.45 4.92 3.83
C LEU A 153 -16.17 5.30 4.60
N ARG A 154 -15.37 4.30 4.98
CA ARG A 154 -14.13 4.51 5.75
C ARG A 154 -12.91 4.31 4.87
N VAL A 155 -11.98 5.25 4.89
CA VAL A 155 -10.62 5.09 4.37
C VAL A 155 -9.68 4.98 5.57
N VAL A 156 -9.14 3.79 5.79
CA VAL A 156 -8.28 3.46 6.93
C VAL A 156 -6.84 3.32 6.47
N SER A 157 -5.90 3.86 7.23
CA SER A 157 -4.47 3.64 7.03
C SER A 157 -3.77 3.23 8.32
N PHE A 158 -2.85 2.27 8.18
CA PHE A 158 -1.96 1.82 9.24
C PHE A 158 -0.61 1.39 8.66
N ALA A 159 0.49 1.78 9.31
CA ALA A 159 1.85 1.50 8.84
C ALA A 159 2.37 0.16 9.37
N ALA A 160 1.90 -0.95 8.80
CA ALA A 160 2.43 -2.29 9.11
C ALA A 160 2.37 -3.22 7.89
N HIS A 161 3.43 -3.99 7.63
CA HIS A 161 3.39 -5.01 6.58
C HIS A 161 2.30 -6.06 6.84
N PRO A 162 1.46 -6.42 5.85
CA PRO A 162 0.55 -7.56 5.98
C PRO A 162 1.26 -8.91 5.82
N VAL A 163 1.97 -9.26 6.89
CA VAL A 163 2.81 -10.45 7.04
C VAL A 163 2.48 -11.19 8.35
N VAL A 164 1.21 -11.18 8.76
CA VAL A 164 0.74 -12.05 9.85
C VAL A 164 0.80 -13.50 9.37
N LEU A 165 0.24 -13.81 8.18
CA LEU A 165 0.41 -15.12 7.55
C LEU A 165 1.77 -15.25 6.88
N GLY A 166 2.66 -15.96 7.56
CA GLY A 166 4.02 -16.22 7.10
C GLY A 166 4.20 -17.15 5.91
N PRO A 167 5.48 -17.47 5.61
CA PRO A 167 5.86 -18.39 4.53
C PRO A 167 5.35 -19.83 4.71
N ARG A 168 4.98 -20.25 5.93
CA ARG A 168 4.42 -21.59 6.17
C ARG A 168 2.98 -21.73 5.70
N SER A 169 2.23 -20.62 5.64
CA SER A 169 0.88 -20.61 5.08
C SER A 169 0.92 -20.79 3.55
N ALA A 170 0.04 -21.64 3.04
CA ALA A 170 -0.26 -21.76 1.60
C ALA A 170 -1.71 -21.34 1.31
N LEU A 171 -2.32 -20.55 2.20
CA LEU A 171 -3.68 -20.05 2.02
C LEU A 171 -3.65 -18.69 1.32
N ILE A 172 -4.54 -18.51 0.35
CA ILE A 172 -4.84 -17.19 -0.22
C ILE A 172 -5.58 -16.36 0.83
N SER A 173 -5.14 -15.13 1.08
CA SER A 173 -5.72 -14.25 2.11
C SER A 173 -5.39 -12.79 1.86
N ALA A 174 -6.30 -11.89 2.23
CA ALA A 174 -6.03 -10.46 2.29
C ALA A 174 -5.25 -10.07 3.56
N ASP A 175 -4.87 -11.03 4.41
CA ASP A 175 -4.17 -10.87 5.68
C ASP A 175 -4.95 -9.94 6.64
N TYR A 176 -4.29 -9.29 7.60
CA TYR A 176 -4.97 -8.45 8.58
C TYR A 176 -5.77 -7.28 7.98
N PRO A 177 -5.40 -6.66 6.82
CA PRO A 177 -6.24 -5.66 6.16
C PRO A 177 -7.63 -6.18 5.82
N GLY A 178 -7.72 -7.41 5.34
CA GLY A 178 -9.00 -8.07 5.05
C GLY A 178 -9.83 -8.25 6.31
N ALA A 179 -9.24 -8.79 7.38
CA ALA A 179 -9.92 -8.99 8.66
C ALA A 179 -10.36 -7.66 9.31
N LEU A 180 -9.55 -6.61 9.19
CA LEU A 180 -9.88 -5.24 9.63
C LEU A 180 -11.13 -4.73 8.91
N LEU A 181 -11.13 -4.77 7.58
CA LEU A 181 -12.26 -4.25 6.79
C LEU A 181 -13.53 -5.06 7.02
N ARG A 182 -13.45 -6.40 7.10
CA ARG A 182 -14.60 -7.25 7.45
C ARG A 182 -15.19 -6.86 8.81
N SER A 183 -14.34 -6.68 9.82
CA SER A 183 -14.78 -6.30 11.17
C SER A 183 -15.47 -4.93 11.19
N LEU A 184 -14.97 -3.96 10.42
CA LEU A 184 -15.58 -2.63 10.28
C LEU A 184 -16.90 -2.68 9.49
N GLU A 185 -16.97 -3.51 8.46
CA GLU A 185 -18.18 -3.73 7.67
C GLU A 185 -19.28 -4.38 8.53
N GLU A 186 -18.95 -5.38 9.33
CA GLU A 186 -19.88 -6.00 10.27
C GLU A 186 -20.43 -4.99 11.29
N ALA A 187 -19.55 -4.17 11.88
CA ALA A 187 -19.95 -3.11 12.81
C ALA A 187 -20.74 -1.97 12.13
N GLY A 188 -20.46 -1.70 10.86
CA GLY A 188 -21.07 -0.65 10.04
C GLY A 188 -22.28 -1.09 9.22
N HIS A 189 -22.90 -2.23 9.54
CA HIS A 189 -24.05 -2.79 8.82
C HIS A 189 -23.82 -3.00 7.31
N GLY A 190 -22.62 -3.45 6.94
CA GLY A 190 -22.22 -3.78 5.57
C GLY A 190 -21.71 -2.60 4.75
N THR A 191 -21.42 -1.45 5.36
CA THR A 191 -20.87 -0.30 4.64
C THR A 191 -19.40 -0.53 4.27
N PRO A 192 -19.02 -0.40 2.97
CA PRO A 192 -17.70 -0.78 2.51
C PRO A 192 -16.62 0.17 3.04
N GLY A 193 -15.49 -0.40 3.44
CA GLY A 193 -14.26 0.33 3.75
C GLY A 193 -13.17 0.14 2.69
N VAL A 194 -12.15 0.99 2.74
CA VAL A 194 -10.90 0.88 1.97
C VAL A 194 -9.74 0.96 2.95
N PHE A 195 -8.79 0.03 2.81
CA PHE A 195 -7.53 0.08 3.54
C PHE A 195 -6.41 0.54 2.61
N LEU A 196 -5.58 1.44 3.11
CA LEU A 196 -4.36 1.91 2.44
C LEU A 196 -3.18 1.65 3.37
N THR A 197 -2.19 0.90 2.93
CA THR A 197 -1.03 0.61 3.76
C THR A 197 -0.19 1.86 3.91
N GLY A 198 0.11 2.25 5.16
CA GLY A 198 1.02 3.36 5.46
C GLY A 198 2.47 3.03 5.06
N CYS A 199 3.41 3.92 5.35
CA CYS A 199 4.84 3.67 5.08
C CYS A 199 5.37 2.60 6.03
N ALA A 200 5.37 1.36 5.57
CA ALA A 200 5.70 0.19 6.38
C ALA A 200 7.01 -0.50 5.97
N GLY A 201 7.84 0.08 5.08
CA GLY A 201 9.06 -0.57 4.55
C GLY A 201 9.98 -1.23 5.60
N ASN A 202 10.01 -0.69 6.82
CA ASN A 202 10.75 -1.21 7.97
C ASN A 202 9.86 -1.65 9.15
N ILE A 203 8.54 -1.76 8.98
CA ILE A 203 7.57 -2.05 10.06
C ILE A 203 6.85 -3.37 9.83
N ASN A 204 6.94 -4.25 10.83
CA ASN A 204 6.20 -5.50 10.85
C ASN A 204 5.07 -5.45 11.91
N PRO A 205 4.02 -6.28 11.75
CA PRO A 205 2.96 -6.41 12.71
C PRO A 205 3.46 -7.21 13.93
N LEU A 206 3.21 -6.68 15.13
CA LEU A 206 3.46 -7.35 16.40
C LEU A 206 2.25 -8.23 16.75
N THR A 207 2.45 -9.54 16.71
CA THR A 207 1.44 -10.55 17.06
C THR A 207 1.92 -11.42 18.22
N PRO A 208 1.04 -12.18 18.91
CA PRO A 208 1.45 -13.05 20.01
C PRO A 208 2.58 -14.03 19.65
N SER A 209 2.62 -14.50 18.40
CA SER A 209 3.65 -15.42 17.90
C SER A 209 4.93 -14.73 17.38
N THR A 210 4.98 -13.39 17.39
CA THR A 210 6.14 -12.62 16.92
C THR A 210 7.31 -12.75 17.88
N ARG A 211 8.50 -12.92 17.31
CA ARG A 211 9.78 -13.04 18.03
C ARG A 211 10.65 -11.82 17.76
N LEU A 212 10.80 -10.95 18.76
CA LEU A 212 11.64 -9.74 18.62
C LEU A 212 13.14 -10.04 18.57
N ASP A 213 13.56 -11.26 18.94
CA ASP A 213 14.93 -11.75 18.77
C ASP A 213 15.23 -12.23 17.34
N ASP A 214 14.20 -12.49 16.54
CA ASP A 214 14.30 -12.82 15.12
C ASP A 214 13.20 -12.07 14.34
N PRO A 215 13.36 -10.75 14.14
CA PRO A 215 12.30 -9.87 13.64
C PRO A 215 11.89 -10.13 12.17
N TYR A 216 12.68 -10.92 11.45
CA TYR A 216 12.38 -11.31 10.07
C TYR A 216 11.72 -12.69 9.98
N ASP A 217 11.73 -13.51 11.04
CA ASP A 217 10.98 -14.77 11.09
C ASP A 217 9.47 -14.51 11.21
N ARG A 218 8.78 -14.59 10.07
CA ARG A 218 7.32 -14.52 10.00
C ARG A 218 6.65 -15.89 9.98
N SER A 219 7.38 -16.99 10.18
CA SER A 219 6.84 -18.35 9.98
C SER A 219 5.69 -18.72 10.93
N ARG A 220 5.51 -18.01 12.04
CA ARG A 220 4.67 -18.44 13.16
C ARG A 220 3.22 -17.97 13.18
N GLY A 221 2.87 -16.94 12.42
CA GLY A 221 1.51 -16.42 12.48
C GLY A 221 0.47 -17.40 11.93
N THR A 222 -0.76 -17.26 12.43
CA THR A 222 -1.88 -18.18 12.18
C THR A 222 -3.10 -17.42 11.65
N PRO A 223 -4.08 -18.11 11.03
CA PRO A 223 -5.35 -17.50 10.66
C PRO A 223 -6.07 -16.81 11.84
N GLU A 224 -5.97 -17.36 13.04
CA GLU A 224 -6.54 -16.75 14.25
C GLU A 224 -5.85 -15.44 14.62
N GLU A 225 -4.52 -15.35 14.42
CA GLU A 225 -3.79 -14.09 14.63
C GLU A 225 -4.18 -13.03 13.60
N VAL A 226 -4.48 -13.42 12.35
CA VAL A 226 -5.02 -12.49 11.34
C VAL A 226 -6.32 -11.86 11.83
N GLU A 227 -7.26 -12.71 12.27
CA GLU A 227 -8.56 -12.25 12.78
C GLU A 227 -8.44 -11.46 14.08
N TRP A 228 -7.51 -11.84 14.96
CA TRP A 228 -7.24 -11.07 16.19
C TRP A 228 -6.69 -9.69 15.86
N TYR A 229 -5.68 -9.60 14.99
CA TYR A 229 -5.01 -8.35 14.66
C TYR A 229 -5.95 -7.41 13.90
N GLY A 230 -6.70 -7.92 12.91
CA GLY A 230 -7.70 -7.16 12.18
C GLY A 230 -8.79 -6.59 13.09
N ARG A 231 -9.32 -7.41 14.02
CA ARG A 231 -10.32 -6.95 15.01
C ARG A 231 -9.75 -5.93 15.99
N ALA A 232 -8.52 -6.12 16.47
CA ALA A 232 -7.86 -5.15 17.35
C ALA A 232 -7.77 -3.78 16.68
N LEU A 233 -7.32 -3.72 15.42
CA LEU A 233 -7.30 -2.47 14.64
C LEU A 233 -8.71 -1.91 14.39
N ALA A 234 -9.71 -2.76 14.11
CA ALA A 234 -11.08 -2.30 13.91
C ALA A 234 -11.64 -1.64 15.16
N LEU A 235 -11.36 -2.20 16.34
CA LEU A 235 -11.74 -1.60 17.62
C LEU A 235 -11.02 -0.27 17.87
N GLU A 236 -9.74 -0.15 17.48
CA GLU A 236 -9.01 1.12 17.56
C GLU A 236 -9.64 2.20 16.65
N VAL A 237 -10.08 1.83 15.45
CA VAL A 237 -10.82 2.71 14.53
C VAL A 237 -12.17 3.15 15.14
N LEU A 238 -12.99 2.20 15.58
CA LEU A 238 -14.31 2.51 16.16
C LEU A 238 -14.20 3.35 17.43
N LYS A 239 -13.19 3.07 18.27
CA LYS A 239 -12.86 3.89 19.44
C LYS A 239 -12.47 5.31 19.03
N ALA A 240 -11.64 5.45 17.99
CA ALA A 240 -11.22 6.76 17.50
C ALA A 240 -12.40 7.60 17.00
N GLU A 241 -13.27 7.00 16.20
CA GLU A 241 -14.49 7.67 15.69
C GLU A 241 -15.43 8.08 16.83
N GLY A 242 -15.53 7.28 17.90
CA GLY A 242 -16.42 7.56 19.02
C GLY A 242 -15.90 8.59 20.03
N VAL A 243 -14.58 8.78 20.15
CA VAL A 243 -13.97 9.56 21.25
C VAL A 243 -13.15 10.76 20.76
N TRP A 244 -12.45 10.64 19.63
CA TRP A 244 -11.47 11.63 19.16
C TRP A 244 -11.73 12.12 17.74
N ALA A 245 -12.97 12.00 17.27
CA ALA A 245 -13.38 12.48 15.96
C ALA A 245 -13.25 14.01 15.86
N ALA A 246 -12.61 14.46 14.78
CA ALA A 246 -12.70 15.81 14.27
C ALA A 246 -13.62 15.82 13.04
N GLU A 247 -14.27 16.95 12.79
CA GLU A 247 -15.10 17.17 11.60
C GLU A 247 -14.44 18.25 10.73
N PRO A 248 -13.42 17.89 9.91
CA PRO A 248 -12.76 18.84 9.03
C PRO A 248 -13.76 19.43 8.02
N SER A 249 -13.57 20.72 7.74
CA SER A 249 -14.36 21.42 6.73
C SER A 249 -14.07 20.86 5.34
N ILE A 250 -15.14 20.58 4.59
CA ILE A 250 -15.05 20.10 3.21
C ILE A 250 -15.01 21.31 2.28
N SER A 251 -14.08 21.31 1.33
CA SER A 251 -14.07 22.26 0.21
C SER A 251 -14.00 21.50 -1.11
N GLU A 252 -13.89 22.23 -2.22
CA GLU A 252 -13.71 21.66 -3.55
C GLU A 252 -12.54 20.67 -3.57
N PRO A 253 -12.79 19.38 -3.85
CA PRO A 253 -11.77 18.36 -3.81
C PRO A 253 -10.77 18.53 -4.97
N ARG A 254 -9.48 18.50 -4.66
CA ARG A 254 -8.39 18.73 -5.61
C ARG A 254 -7.42 17.57 -5.63
N MET A 255 -7.18 17.03 -6.82
CA MET A 255 -6.24 15.96 -7.07
C MET A 255 -5.06 16.49 -7.89
N LEU A 256 -3.85 16.29 -7.40
CA LEU A 256 -2.64 16.51 -8.19
C LEU A 256 -1.76 15.27 -8.16
N CYS A 257 -1.17 14.96 -9.31
CA CYS A 257 -0.21 13.89 -9.44
C CYS A 257 1.02 14.40 -10.19
N ARG A 258 2.19 13.92 -9.78
CA ARG A 258 3.47 14.25 -10.41
C ARG A 258 4.27 12.99 -10.67
N GLU A 259 4.69 12.83 -11.91
CA GLU A 259 5.69 11.83 -12.28
C GLU A 259 7.07 12.33 -11.85
N VAL A 260 7.88 11.46 -11.26
CA VAL A 260 9.23 11.77 -10.78
C VAL A 260 10.19 10.70 -11.28
N ARG A 261 11.39 11.15 -11.65
CA ARG A 261 12.53 10.27 -11.96
C ARG A 261 13.45 10.23 -10.77
N LEU A 262 13.54 9.05 -10.14
CA LEU A 262 14.42 8.80 -9.01
C LEU A 262 15.71 8.20 -9.53
N ARG A 263 16.85 8.79 -9.16
CA ARG A 263 18.17 8.31 -9.58
C ARG A 263 18.45 6.94 -8.98
N THR A 264 19.18 6.11 -9.73
CA THR A 264 19.47 4.73 -9.33
C THR A 264 20.95 4.45 -9.12
N ARG A 265 21.25 3.49 -8.24
CA ARG A 265 22.60 2.98 -7.95
C ARG A 265 23.07 2.04 -9.06
N THR A 266 23.38 2.60 -10.24
CA THR A 266 23.69 1.86 -11.47
C THR A 266 24.91 0.94 -11.34
N GLU A 267 25.97 1.40 -10.68
CA GLU A 267 27.21 0.63 -10.51
C GLU A 267 27.00 -0.60 -9.63
N GLU A 268 26.35 -0.43 -8.48
CA GLU A 268 26.00 -1.53 -7.56
C GLU A 268 25.04 -2.53 -8.22
N TRP A 269 24.08 -2.03 -8.99
CA TRP A 269 23.18 -2.87 -9.77
C TRP A 269 23.90 -3.68 -10.85
N ALA A 270 24.84 -3.07 -11.57
CA ALA A 270 25.62 -3.76 -12.60
C ALA A 270 26.45 -4.92 -12.00
N ALA A 271 27.10 -4.69 -10.86
CA ALA A 271 27.85 -5.70 -10.13
C ALA A 271 26.93 -6.86 -9.68
N PHE A 272 25.77 -6.55 -9.09
CA PHE A 272 24.77 -7.56 -8.71
C PHE A 272 24.31 -8.39 -9.92
N MET A 273 24.03 -7.75 -11.05
CA MET A 273 23.56 -8.44 -12.26
C MET A 273 24.63 -9.32 -12.88
N GLU A 274 25.90 -8.95 -12.78
CA GLU A 274 27.02 -9.79 -13.17
C GLU A 274 27.10 -11.05 -12.29
N GLU A 275 26.99 -10.88 -10.97
CA GLU A 275 27.05 -11.98 -9.99
C GLU A 275 25.84 -12.93 -10.09
N GLN A 276 24.63 -12.38 -10.26
CA GLN A 276 23.37 -13.12 -10.11
C GLN A 276 22.76 -13.58 -11.43
N ARG A 277 23.40 -13.33 -12.57
CA ARG A 277 22.88 -13.67 -13.91
C ARG A 277 22.39 -15.10 -14.02
N ASP A 278 23.24 -16.06 -13.64
CA ASP A 278 22.93 -17.48 -13.76
C ASP A 278 21.86 -17.92 -12.76
N ALA A 279 21.88 -17.36 -11.54
CA ALA A 279 20.87 -17.63 -10.52
C ALA A 279 19.48 -17.14 -10.95
N LEU A 280 19.39 -15.95 -11.55
CA LEU A 280 18.15 -15.37 -12.08
C LEU A 280 17.60 -16.19 -13.25
N ALA A 281 18.46 -16.59 -14.20
CA ALA A 281 18.08 -17.40 -15.35
C ALA A 281 17.53 -18.78 -14.94
N ASN A 282 18.10 -19.36 -13.88
CA ASN A 282 17.76 -20.69 -13.39
C ASN A 282 16.88 -20.66 -12.13
N ALA A 283 16.19 -19.54 -11.86
CA ALA A 283 15.40 -19.39 -10.66
C ALA A 283 14.31 -20.49 -10.55
N PRO A 284 14.23 -21.18 -9.39
CA PRO A 284 13.22 -22.21 -9.17
C PRO A 284 11.81 -21.60 -9.21
N PRO A 285 10.76 -22.40 -9.45
CA PRO A 285 9.40 -21.89 -9.64
C PRO A 285 8.92 -20.93 -8.54
N HIS A 286 9.25 -21.22 -7.28
CA HIS A 286 8.87 -20.39 -6.13
C HIS A 286 9.63 -19.06 -6.01
N LEU A 287 10.78 -18.89 -6.69
CA LEU A 287 11.54 -17.64 -6.76
C LEU A 287 11.40 -16.92 -8.11
N ARG A 288 10.67 -17.50 -9.06
CA ARG A 288 10.49 -16.92 -10.39
C ARG A 288 9.84 -15.53 -10.34
N TRP A 289 9.02 -15.27 -9.32
CA TRP A 289 8.46 -13.93 -9.11
C TRP A 289 9.54 -12.87 -8.85
N LEU A 290 10.50 -13.17 -7.99
CA LEU A 290 11.60 -12.28 -7.65
C LEU A 290 12.55 -12.11 -8.84
N ALA A 291 12.90 -13.22 -9.51
CA ALA A 291 13.76 -13.17 -10.69
C ALA A 291 13.15 -12.31 -11.80
N ASP A 292 11.86 -12.48 -12.10
CA ASP A 292 11.19 -11.67 -13.10
C ASP A 292 11.08 -10.20 -12.69
N GLN A 293 10.93 -9.88 -11.40
CA GLN A 293 10.95 -8.49 -10.92
C GLN A 293 12.31 -7.84 -11.18
N VAL A 294 13.40 -8.52 -10.81
CA VAL A 294 14.78 -8.07 -11.05
C VAL A 294 15.03 -7.85 -12.54
N LEU A 295 14.64 -8.81 -13.38
CA LEU A 295 14.83 -8.71 -14.83
C LEU A 295 14.02 -7.56 -15.46
N ARG A 296 12.78 -7.31 -15.01
CA ARG A 296 11.97 -6.15 -15.44
C ARG A 296 12.55 -4.82 -14.94
N ALA A 297 13.19 -4.82 -13.78
CA ALA A 297 13.85 -3.63 -13.25
C ALA A 297 15.15 -3.32 -14.00
N HIS A 298 15.84 -4.33 -14.54
CA HIS A 298 17.19 -4.19 -15.09
C HIS A 298 17.33 -3.08 -16.14
N GLU A 299 16.45 -3.01 -17.12
CA GLU A 299 16.50 -1.98 -18.17
C GLU A 299 16.39 -0.58 -17.56
N ARG A 300 15.38 -0.35 -16.71
CA ARG A 300 15.13 0.96 -16.09
C ARG A 300 16.26 1.36 -15.14
N VAL A 301 16.67 0.46 -14.24
CA VAL A 301 17.75 0.73 -13.29
C VAL A 301 19.05 1.05 -14.01
N SER A 302 19.36 0.36 -15.12
CA SER A 302 20.57 0.61 -15.92
C SER A 302 20.55 1.92 -16.71
N GLN A 303 19.38 2.54 -16.91
CA GLN A 303 19.26 3.89 -17.50
C GLN A 303 19.65 5.02 -16.53
N GLY A 304 19.90 4.71 -15.25
CA GLY A 304 20.26 5.70 -14.23
C GLY A 304 19.07 6.33 -13.52
N TYR A 305 17.84 5.93 -13.85
CA TYR A 305 16.66 6.36 -13.11
C TYR A 305 15.51 5.35 -13.20
N VAL A 306 14.62 5.39 -12.22
CA VAL A 306 13.31 4.73 -12.26
C VAL A 306 12.21 5.77 -12.19
N GLU A 307 11.12 5.53 -12.92
CA GLU A 307 9.94 6.38 -12.89
C GLU A 307 9.04 5.97 -11.71
N ALA A 308 8.57 6.97 -10.98
CA ALA A 308 7.61 6.81 -9.92
C ALA A 308 6.59 7.95 -9.95
N ARG A 309 5.47 7.77 -9.25
CA ARG A 309 4.37 8.71 -9.27
C ARG A 309 3.89 9.01 -7.86
N ILE A 310 3.86 10.29 -7.51
CA ILE A 310 3.27 10.77 -6.27
C ILE A 310 1.94 11.43 -6.61
N CYS A 311 0.93 11.23 -5.77
CA CYS A 311 -0.32 11.97 -5.87
C CYS A 311 -0.75 12.49 -4.50
N VAL A 312 -1.52 13.58 -4.51
CA VAL A 312 -2.22 14.10 -3.35
C VAL A 312 -3.68 14.36 -3.71
N LEU A 313 -4.59 14.02 -2.80
CA LEU A 313 -6.01 14.38 -2.87
C LEU A 313 -6.36 15.19 -1.63
N VAL A 314 -6.82 16.43 -1.81
CA VAL A 314 -7.25 17.30 -0.72
C VAL A 314 -8.76 17.52 -0.80
N LEU A 315 -9.43 17.40 0.34
CA LEU A 315 -10.88 17.48 0.53
C LEU A 315 -11.20 18.59 1.55
N GLY A 316 -10.63 19.78 1.34
CA GLY A 316 -10.63 20.86 2.33
C GLY A 316 -9.56 20.69 3.40
N GLU A 317 -9.97 20.58 4.66
CA GLU A 317 -9.03 20.48 5.79
C GLU A 317 -8.43 19.07 5.97
N ALA A 318 -8.89 18.10 5.17
CA ALA A 318 -8.37 16.74 5.12
C ALA A 318 -7.70 16.41 3.78
N GLY A 319 -6.71 15.52 3.81
CA GLY A 319 -6.02 15.08 2.60
C GLY A 319 -5.43 13.69 2.67
N LEU A 320 -5.06 13.18 1.50
CA LEU A 320 -4.41 11.90 1.30
C LEU A 320 -3.12 12.11 0.48
N VAL A 321 -2.03 11.49 0.91
CA VAL A 321 -0.77 11.42 0.16
C VAL A 321 -0.53 9.98 -0.26
N PHE A 322 -0.22 9.80 -1.55
CA PHE A 322 0.03 8.51 -2.17
C PHE A 322 1.49 8.45 -2.62
N LEU A 323 2.31 7.70 -1.88
CA LEU A 323 3.72 7.44 -2.15
C LEU A 323 3.92 6.09 -2.86
N PRO A 324 4.93 5.98 -3.73
CA PRO A 324 5.25 4.73 -4.40
C PRO A 324 5.88 3.69 -3.48
N SER A 325 5.79 2.41 -3.88
CA SER A 325 6.61 1.30 -3.38
C SER A 325 6.58 1.07 -1.86
N GLU A 326 7.72 0.72 -1.20
CA GLU A 326 7.76 0.47 0.26
C GLU A 326 8.55 1.57 1.01
N PRO A 327 7.94 2.73 1.30
CA PRO A 327 8.61 3.77 2.06
C PRO A 327 8.80 3.39 3.52
N PHE A 328 9.93 3.78 4.07
CA PHE A 328 10.22 3.69 5.49
C PHE A 328 9.34 4.65 6.29
N VAL A 329 9.01 4.25 7.52
CA VAL A 329 8.03 4.97 8.36
C VAL A 329 8.44 6.41 8.66
N GLU A 330 9.74 6.66 8.70
CA GLU A 330 10.35 7.98 8.91
C GLU A 330 9.85 9.00 7.87
N LEU A 331 9.62 8.57 6.63
CA LEU A 331 9.14 9.43 5.55
C LEU A 331 7.67 9.86 5.79
N GLN A 332 6.82 8.93 6.23
CA GLN A 332 5.44 9.23 6.64
C GLN A 332 5.41 10.21 7.82
N LEU A 333 6.24 9.99 8.83
CA LEU A 333 6.33 10.87 9.99
C LEU A 333 6.84 12.27 9.58
N ALA A 334 7.81 12.34 8.66
CA ALA A 334 8.30 13.60 8.12
C ALA A 334 7.21 14.39 7.37
N ILE A 335 6.40 13.71 6.55
CA ILE A 335 5.25 14.31 5.87
C ILE A 335 4.21 14.78 6.89
N LYS A 336 3.75 13.91 7.80
CA LYS A 336 2.74 14.26 8.82
C LYS A 336 3.17 15.44 9.69
N LYS A 337 4.47 15.56 9.99
CA LYS A 337 5.02 16.65 10.81
C LYS A 337 5.06 18.00 10.09
N GLN A 338 5.33 17.99 8.78
CA GLN A 338 5.58 19.20 7.99
C GLN A 338 4.40 19.61 7.12
N ALA A 339 3.45 18.71 6.88
CA ALA A 339 2.30 18.97 6.05
C ALA A 339 1.48 20.15 6.59
N PRO A 340 0.96 21.00 5.69
CA PRO A 340 0.12 22.12 6.10
C PRO A 340 -1.31 21.71 6.47
N LEU A 341 -1.66 20.42 6.30
CA LEU A 341 -2.94 19.82 6.69
C LEU A 341 -2.81 19.07 8.01
N ARG A 342 -3.78 19.27 8.91
CA ARG A 342 -3.85 18.56 10.20
C ARG A 342 -4.45 17.16 10.09
N HIS A 343 -5.27 16.93 9.08
CA HIS A 343 -6.04 15.69 8.89
C HIS A 343 -5.51 14.95 7.66
N LEU A 344 -4.40 14.23 7.82
CA LEU A 344 -3.69 13.64 6.69
C LEU A 344 -3.61 12.11 6.79
N VAL A 345 -4.01 11.42 5.72
CA VAL A 345 -3.71 10.01 5.49
C VAL A 345 -2.48 9.93 4.59
N VAL A 346 -1.48 9.14 4.99
CA VAL A 346 -0.33 8.83 4.15
C VAL A 346 -0.38 7.34 3.80
N ALA A 347 -0.21 7.03 2.53
CA ALA A 347 -0.22 5.67 2.00
C ALA A 347 1.05 5.42 1.17
N GLY A 348 1.70 4.30 1.40
CA GLY A 348 2.71 3.73 0.50
C GLY A 348 2.07 2.84 -0.56
N TYR A 349 2.90 2.09 -1.28
CA TYR A 349 2.47 1.02 -2.19
C TYR A 349 1.52 1.48 -3.28
N THR A 350 1.66 2.73 -3.73
CA THR A 350 0.75 3.34 -4.72
C THR A 350 1.42 3.65 -6.05
N ASN A 351 0.69 3.46 -7.15
CA ASN A 351 1.02 3.85 -8.53
C ASN A 351 2.28 3.23 -9.18
N SER A 352 3.24 2.76 -8.41
CA SER A 352 4.38 2.00 -8.88
C SER A 352 5.03 1.21 -7.73
N TYR A 353 5.81 0.20 -8.12
CA TYR A 353 6.62 -0.58 -7.20
C TYR A 353 8.05 -0.72 -7.76
N ILE A 354 9.01 -0.15 -7.04
CA ILE A 354 10.45 -0.12 -7.35
C ILE A 354 11.31 -0.65 -6.18
N GLY A 355 10.68 -1.35 -5.23
CA GLY A 355 11.32 -1.87 -4.03
C GLY A 355 11.24 -0.94 -2.82
N TYR A 356 12.18 -1.06 -1.89
CA TYR A 356 12.23 -0.28 -0.67
C TYR A 356 12.74 1.14 -0.90
N LEU A 357 12.13 2.08 -0.18
CA LEU A 357 12.56 3.47 -0.12
C LEU A 357 13.03 3.78 1.32
N PRO A 358 14.24 3.33 1.70
CA PRO A 358 14.85 3.67 2.98
C PRO A 358 15.23 5.15 3.03
N THR A 359 15.39 5.69 4.23
CA THR A 359 16.05 7.00 4.39
C THR A 359 17.50 6.91 3.92
N GLN A 360 18.12 8.04 3.60
CA GLN A 360 19.55 8.12 3.31
C GLN A 360 20.39 7.47 4.43
N GLU A 361 20.05 7.73 5.70
CA GLU A 361 20.76 7.14 6.84
C GLU A 361 20.66 5.61 6.86
N GLU A 362 19.46 5.06 6.67
CA GLU A 362 19.24 3.62 6.68
C GLU A 362 19.79 2.92 5.42
N LEU A 363 19.89 3.64 4.29
CA LEU A 363 20.58 3.18 3.10
C LEU A 363 22.08 3.02 3.36
N MET A 364 22.70 4.01 4.01
CA MET A 364 24.12 3.98 4.40
C MET A 364 24.42 2.89 5.46
N ARG A 365 23.45 2.58 6.32
CA ARG A 365 23.55 1.51 7.32
C ARG A 365 23.53 0.10 6.71
N GLY A 366 23.02 -0.06 5.49
CA GLY A 366 22.90 -1.36 4.82
C GLY A 366 21.78 -2.23 5.40
N GLY A 367 21.84 -3.55 5.19
CA GLY A 367 20.78 -4.48 5.59
C GLY A 367 19.81 -4.83 4.44
N TYR A 368 18.84 -5.71 4.72
CA TYR A 368 17.98 -6.33 3.70
C TYR A 368 17.28 -5.29 2.81
N GLU A 369 16.57 -4.34 3.41
CA GLU A 369 15.79 -3.33 2.68
C GLU A 369 16.66 -2.31 1.95
N ALA A 370 17.91 -2.12 2.38
CA ALA A 370 18.82 -1.12 1.82
C ALA A 370 19.73 -1.67 0.72
N SER A 371 19.74 -2.99 0.52
CA SER A 371 20.66 -3.65 -0.41
C SER A 371 20.04 -3.83 -1.80
N ILE A 372 20.87 -3.86 -2.83
CA ILE A 372 20.48 -4.34 -4.16
C ILE A 372 20.15 -5.85 -4.04
N PRO A 373 19.04 -6.33 -4.64
CA PRO A 373 18.15 -5.66 -5.58
C PRO A 373 16.91 -5.00 -4.95
N PHE A 374 16.80 -5.00 -3.62
CA PHE A 374 15.58 -4.62 -2.90
C PHE A 374 15.38 -3.11 -2.79
N SER A 375 16.44 -2.32 -2.74
CA SER A 375 16.38 -0.87 -2.97
C SER A 375 17.32 -0.51 -4.11
N VAL A 376 16.85 0.27 -5.08
CA VAL A 376 17.63 0.62 -6.28
C VAL A 376 17.97 2.10 -6.36
N ILE A 377 17.42 2.92 -5.46
CA ILE A 377 17.53 4.37 -5.49
C ILE A 377 18.83 4.87 -4.86
N GLU A 378 19.30 6.03 -5.32
CA GLU A 378 20.43 6.73 -4.70
C GLU A 378 20.05 7.33 -3.32
N PRO A 379 21.05 7.56 -2.43
CA PRO A 379 20.82 8.28 -1.19
C PRO A 379 20.16 9.65 -1.41
N GLY A 380 19.15 9.98 -0.61
CA GLY A 380 18.41 11.24 -0.67
C GLY A 380 17.17 11.24 -1.57
N GLU A 381 16.99 10.23 -2.43
CA GLU A 381 15.81 10.17 -3.32
C GLU A 381 14.51 9.88 -2.56
N SER A 382 14.56 9.19 -1.42
CA SER A 382 13.40 8.98 -0.55
C SER A 382 12.93 10.28 0.11
N GLU A 383 13.87 11.09 0.60
CA GLU A 383 13.59 12.40 1.19
C GLU A 383 13.04 13.37 0.15
N ARG A 384 13.55 13.31 -1.09
CA ARG A 384 13.01 14.09 -2.20
C ARG A 384 11.53 13.78 -2.48
N LEU A 385 11.05 12.55 -2.22
CA LEU A 385 9.62 12.23 -2.30
C LEU A 385 8.81 12.92 -1.21
N VAL A 386 9.38 13.12 -0.01
CA VAL A 386 8.75 13.88 1.08
C VAL A 386 8.59 15.34 0.65
N ASP A 387 9.66 15.96 0.13
CA ASP A 387 9.62 17.35 -0.34
C ASP A 387 8.57 17.56 -1.43
N LEU A 388 8.52 16.65 -2.42
CA LEU A 388 7.54 16.68 -3.49
C LEU A 388 6.10 16.50 -2.97
N ALA A 389 5.87 15.62 -1.99
CA ALA A 389 4.56 15.47 -1.38
C ALA A 389 4.11 16.75 -0.67
N LEU A 390 5.02 17.41 0.06
CA LEU A 390 4.74 18.67 0.75
C LEU A 390 4.46 19.81 -0.25
N GLU A 391 5.25 19.91 -1.33
CA GLU A 391 5.02 20.87 -2.42
C GLU A 391 3.63 20.70 -3.03
N LEU A 392 3.26 19.47 -3.38
CA LEU A 392 1.95 19.16 -3.96
C LEU A 392 0.81 19.50 -3.00
N LEU A 393 0.95 19.22 -1.70
CA LEU A 393 -0.05 19.59 -0.69
C LEU A 393 -0.23 21.11 -0.58
N SER A 394 0.86 21.88 -0.66
CA SER A 394 0.81 23.35 -0.65
C SER A 394 0.22 23.95 -1.93
N GLU A 395 0.32 23.25 -3.07
CA GLU A 395 -0.24 23.71 -4.36
C GLU A 395 -1.78 23.59 -4.41
N VAL A 396 -2.36 22.65 -3.66
CA VAL A 396 -3.81 22.33 -3.71
C VAL A 396 -4.63 22.83 -2.52
N GLN A 397 -3.98 23.35 -1.48
CA GLN A 397 -4.67 24.08 -0.40
C GLN A 397 -5.07 25.48 -0.89
#